data_AF-A0A3B8LP49-F1
#
_entry.id   AF-A0A3B8LP49-F1
#
_cell.length_a   1.000
_cell.length_b   1.000
_cell.length_c   1.000
_cell.angle_alpha   90.00
_cell.angle_beta   90.00
_cell.angle_gamma   90.00
#
_symmetry.space_group_name_H-M   'P 1'
#
loop_
_entity.id
_entity.type
_entity.pdbx_description
1 polymer ?
#
loop_
_entity_poly.entity_id
_entity_poly.type
_entity_poly.pdbx_seq_one_letter_code
_entity_poly.pdbx_strand_id
1 'polypeptide(L)'
;MVTKVEVTKAVRLPDKVKLARYRRAPELGPRLLFLSGGSALRKLSRVLKYATHNSVHLITPFDSGGSSAHLRHAFHMLAVGDLRNRLMALADESALGNIEMYALFAHRFSPDATQAALLEELQTLIDGIHPLTVEIPEP
;
A
#
# COMPACT_ATOMS: atom_id res chain seq x y z
N MET A 1 -17.01 28.00 -34.67
CA MET A 1 -18.08 28.08 -33.64
C MET A 1 -18.01 26.82 -32.79
N VAL A 2 -17.88 26.95 -31.46
CA VAL A 2 -17.91 25.79 -30.55
C VAL A 2 -19.34 25.66 -30.03
N THR A 3 -20.01 24.56 -30.36
CA THR A 3 -21.36 24.27 -29.85
C THR A 3 -21.24 23.70 -28.45
N LYS A 4 -21.77 24.42 -27.46
CA LYS A 4 -21.82 23.95 -26.08
C LYS A 4 -23.02 22.99 -25.95
N VAL A 5 -22.76 21.73 -25.59
CA VAL A 5 -23.77 20.71 -25.34
C VAL A 5 -23.74 20.33 -23.87
N GLU A 6 -24.87 20.44 -23.18
CA GLU A 6 -25.06 19.93 -21.82
C GLU A 6 -25.89 18.65 -21.86
N VAL A 7 -25.41 17.61 -21.18
CA VAL A 7 -26.07 16.29 -21.10
C VAL A 7 -26.34 15.97 -19.65
N THR A 8 -27.61 15.81 -19.30
CA THR A 8 -28.05 15.36 -17.97
C THR A 8 -28.65 13.96 -18.09
N LYS A 9 -28.19 13.03 -17.26
CA LYS A 9 -28.68 11.65 -17.24
C LYS A 9 -28.88 11.18 -15.81
N ALA A 10 -30.04 10.58 -15.53
CA ALA A 10 -30.27 9.87 -14.28
C ALA A 10 -29.40 8.60 -14.22
N VAL A 11 -28.65 8.44 -13.14
CA VAL A 11 -27.76 7.29 -12.93
C VAL A 11 -28.24 6.48 -11.74
N ARG A 12 -28.28 5.16 -11.89
CA ARG A 12 -28.57 4.25 -10.78
C ARG A 12 -27.25 3.83 -10.14
N LEU A 13 -27.06 4.15 -8.87
CA LEU A 13 -25.89 3.76 -8.10
C LEU A 13 -26.20 2.54 -7.21
N PRO A 14 -25.28 1.57 -7.12
CA PRO A 14 -24.05 1.44 -7.89
C PRO A 14 -24.30 1.03 -9.35
N ASP A 15 -23.57 1.64 -10.29
CA ASP A 15 -23.61 1.25 -11.70
C ASP A 15 -22.75 -0.01 -11.91
N LYS A 16 -23.41 -1.17 -11.93
CA LYS A 16 -22.75 -2.48 -12.06
C LYS A 16 -21.98 -2.62 -13.38
N VAL A 17 -22.48 -2.01 -14.47
CA VAL A 17 -21.83 -2.09 -15.79
C VAL A 17 -20.53 -1.30 -15.76
N LYS A 18 -20.57 -0.10 -15.20
CA LYS A 18 -19.40 0.76 -15.03
C LYS A 18 -18.34 0.11 -14.12
N LEU A 19 -18.76 -0.49 -13.00
CA LEU A 19 -17.86 -1.24 -12.12
C LEU A 19 -17.22 -2.45 -12.81
N ALA A 20 -17.96 -3.20 -13.62
CA ALA A 20 -17.42 -4.33 -14.37
C ALA A 20 -16.39 -3.89 -15.42
N ARG A 21 -16.62 -2.74 -16.09
CA ARG A 21 -15.65 -2.15 -17.03
C ARG A 21 -14.35 -1.77 -16.32
N TYR A 22 -14.45 -1.11 -15.17
CA TYR A 22 -13.30 -0.75 -14.35
C TYR A 22 -12.50 -1.95 -13.86
N ARG A 23 -13.16 -3.06 -13.54
CA ARG A 23 -12.47 -4.31 -13.19
C ARG A 23 -11.69 -4.96 -14.33
N ARG A 24 -12.13 -4.73 -15.58
CA ARG A 24 -11.42 -5.23 -16.77
C ARG A 24 -10.28 -4.33 -17.23
N ALA A 25 -10.43 -3.02 -17.04
CA ALA A 25 -9.51 -1.99 -17.49
C ALA A 25 -9.33 -0.91 -16.39
N PRO A 26 -8.68 -1.24 -15.27
CA PRO A 26 -8.49 -0.32 -14.13
C PRO A 26 -7.64 0.92 -14.48
N GLU A 27 -6.83 0.87 -15.53
CA GLU A 27 -6.13 2.03 -16.11
C GLU A 27 -7.09 3.09 -16.66
N LEU A 28 -8.30 2.69 -17.08
CA LEU A 28 -9.41 3.58 -17.49
C LEU A 28 -10.35 3.92 -16.32
N GLY A 29 -9.98 3.52 -15.10
CA GLY A 29 -10.72 3.79 -13.88
C GLY A 29 -10.79 5.28 -13.53
N PRO A 30 -11.70 5.68 -12.64
CA PRO A 30 -11.85 7.07 -12.23
C PRO A 30 -10.60 7.59 -11.52
N ARG A 31 -10.32 8.89 -11.70
CA ARG A 31 -9.27 9.59 -10.94
C ARG A 31 -9.80 9.92 -9.55
N LEU A 32 -9.10 9.47 -8.51
CA LEU A 32 -9.51 9.65 -7.12
C LEU A 32 -8.35 10.23 -6.30
N LEU A 33 -8.66 11.19 -5.42
CA LEU A 33 -7.73 11.70 -4.41
C LEU A 33 -8.24 11.32 -3.03
N PHE A 34 -7.40 10.69 -2.23
CA PHE A 34 -7.67 10.37 -0.84
C PHE A 34 -6.80 11.23 0.07
N LEU A 35 -7.44 11.95 0.98
CA LEU A 35 -6.82 12.65 2.09
C LEU A 35 -7.06 11.80 3.33
N SER A 36 -6.06 11.03 3.76
CA SER A 36 -6.27 10.05 4.84
C SER A 36 -4.99 9.72 5.59
N GLY A 37 -5.10 9.42 6.88
CA GLY A 37 -4.07 8.70 7.63
C GLY A 37 -4.08 7.19 7.36
N GLY A 38 -3.48 6.41 8.24
CA GLY A 38 -3.20 4.99 8.07
C GLY A 38 -4.38 4.05 7.80
N SER A 39 -4.86 3.40 8.85
CA SER A 39 -5.65 2.16 8.77
C SER A 39 -7.03 2.31 8.12
N ALA A 40 -7.63 3.51 8.19
CA ALA A 40 -9.01 3.78 7.76
C ALA A 40 -9.30 3.37 6.31
N LEU A 41 -8.35 3.60 5.40
CA LEU A 41 -8.51 3.27 3.98
C LEU A 41 -7.84 1.96 3.57
N ARG A 42 -7.19 1.24 4.48
CA ARG A 42 -6.46 0.00 4.15
C ARG A 42 -7.35 -1.02 3.43
N LYS A 43 -8.55 -1.30 3.98
CA LYS A 43 -9.50 -2.25 3.37
C LYS A 43 -10.01 -1.75 2.01
N LEU A 44 -10.28 -0.46 1.89
CA LEU A 44 -10.75 0.13 0.63
C LEU A 44 -9.66 0.04 -0.45
N SER A 45 -8.42 0.42 -0.14
CA SER A 45 -7.28 0.35 -1.06
C SER A 45 -7.08 -1.04 -1.66
N ARG A 46 -7.21 -2.10 -0.85
CA ARG A 46 -7.08 -3.50 -1.31
C ARG A 46 -8.10 -3.90 -2.36
N VAL A 47 -9.29 -3.30 -2.34
CA VAL A 47 -10.35 -3.54 -3.34
C VAL A 47 -10.25 -2.54 -4.49
N LEU A 48 -9.86 -1.30 -4.18
CA LEU A 48 -9.82 -0.19 -5.12
C LEU A 48 -8.79 -0.38 -6.22
N LYS A 49 -7.66 -1.05 -5.92
CA LYS A 49 -6.63 -1.37 -6.93
C LYS A 49 -7.20 -2.10 -8.15
N TYR A 50 -8.26 -2.90 -7.97
CA TYR A 50 -8.95 -3.60 -9.06
C TYR A 50 -9.94 -2.73 -9.84
N ALA A 51 -10.23 -1.52 -9.39
CA ALA A 51 -11.21 -0.63 -10.03
C ALA A 51 -10.57 0.64 -10.59
N THR A 52 -9.39 1.04 -10.12
CA THR A 52 -8.66 2.17 -10.69
C THR A 52 -7.18 2.10 -10.33
N HIS A 53 -6.32 2.35 -11.32
CA HIS A 53 -4.90 2.66 -11.11
C HIS A 53 -4.68 4.16 -10.87
N ASN A 54 -5.72 4.97 -11.07
CA ASN A 54 -5.65 6.43 -11.05
C ASN A 54 -5.97 7.00 -9.65
N SER A 55 -5.42 6.40 -8.60
CA SER A 55 -5.63 6.84 -7.22
C SER A 55 -4.40 7.55 -6.65
N VAL A 56 -4.62 8.73 -6.07
CA VAL A 56 -3.60 9.50 -5.36
C VAL A 56 -3.92 9.45 -3.87
N HIS A 57 -2.94 9.11 -3.04
CA HIS A 57 -3.10 8.99 -1.58
C HIS A 57 -2.18 9.99 -0.91
N LEU A 58 -2.74 11.07 -0.37
CA LEU A 58 -2.00 12.02 0.47
C LEU A 58 -2.04 11.53 1.92
N ILE A 59 -0.85 11.24 2.45
CA ILE A 59 -0.64 10.68 3.78
C ILE A 59 0.14 11.69 4.62
N THR A 60 -0.28 11.91 5.86
CA THR A 60 0.40 12.84 6.77
C THR A 60 1.69 12.18 7.31
N PRO A 61 2.83 12.89 7.33
CA PRO A 61 4.10 12.32 7.78
C PRO A 61 4.30 12.37 9.30
N PHE A 62 3.25 12.68 10.07
CA PHE A 62 3.33 12.95 11.51
C PHE A 62 2.51 11.97 12.38
N ASP A 63 1.51 11.30 11.80
CA ASP A 63 0.43 10.60 12.52
C ASP A 63 0.72 9.13 12.88
N SER A 64 1.97 8.76 13.15
CA SER A 64 2.28 7.37 13.53
C SER A 64 2.80 7.23 14.95
N GLY A 65 2.06 6.49 15.78
CA GLY A 65 2.56 5.91 17.03
C GLY A 65 3.37 4.63 16.80
N GLY A 66 3.73 3.94 17.89
CA GLY A 66 4.40 2.63 17.84
C GLY A 66 5.77 2.65 17.17
N SER A 67 6.10 1.62 16.39
CA SER A 67 7.44 1.44 15.78
C SER A 67 7.89 2.64 14.94
N SER A 68 6.99 3.26 14.17
CA SER A 68 7.36 4.39 13.30
C SER A 68 7.69 5.66 14.09
N ALA A 69 7.10 5.86 15.28
CA ALA A 69 7.51 6.94 16.18
C ALA A 69 8.95 6.72 16.66
N HIS A 70 9.27 5.50 17.12
CA HIS A 70 10.62 5.15 17.57
C HIS A 70 11.68 5.36 16.47
N LEU A 71 11.40 4.93 15.24
CA LEU A 71 12.30 5.15 14.10
C LEU A 71 12.48 6.63 13.78
N ARG A 72 11.41 7.43 13.79
CA ARG A 72 11.50 8.89 13.60
C ARG A 72 12.41 9.54 14.63
N HIS A 73 12.29 9.16 15.90
CA HIS A 73 13.11 9.71 16.97
C HIS A 73 14.58 9.25 16.88
N ALA A 74 14.82 7.99 16.53
CA ALA A 74 16.17 7.43 16.43
C ALA A 74 16.95 7.92 15.20
N PHE A 75 16.28 8.09 14.06
CA PHE A 75 16.92 8.39 12.77
C PHE A 75 16.65 9.80 12.23
N HIS A 76 15.95 10.65 13.01
CA HIS A 76 15.54 11.99 12.58
C HIS A 76 14.83 12.02 11.21
N MET A 77 13.99 11.01 10.96
CA MET A 77 13.31 10.79 9.68
C MET A 77 11.79 11.01 9.77
N LEU A 78 11.11 11.16 8.62
CA LEU A 78 9.64 11.20 8.60
C LEU A 78 9.02 9.86 9.05
N ALA A 79 7.81 9.91 9.58
CA ALA A 79 7.10 8.67 9.89
C ALA A 79 6.69 7.92 8.62
N VAL A 80 7.06 6.64 8.55
CA VAL A 80 6.86 5.78 7.37
C VAL A 80 5.77 4.72 7.51
N GLY A 81 5.15 4.60 8.70
CA GLY A 81 4.21 3.52 9.00
C GLY A 81 2.98 3.50 8.11
N ASP A 82 2.34 4.66 7.95
CA ASP A 82 1.14 4.79 7.14
C ASP A 82 1.43 4.70 5.63
N LEU A 83 2.59 5.22 5.21
CA LEU A 83 3.10 5.03 3.85
C LEU A 83 3.26 3.55 3.54
N ARG A 84 4.00 2.81 4.39
CA ARG A 84 4.18 1.36 4.25
C ARG A 84 2.83 0.65 4.20
N ASN A 85 1.94 0.93 5.14
CA ASN A 85 0.61 0.31 5.16
C ASN A 85 -0.18 0.58 3.88
N ARG A 86 -0.03 1.75 3.26
CA ARG A 86 -0.73 2.10 2.03
C ARG A 86 -0.14 1.42 0.80
N LEU A 87 1.19 1.43 0.68
CA LEU A 87 1.90 0.69 -0.37
C LEU A 87 1.49 -0.78 -0.36
N MET A 88 1.50 -1.40 0.82
CA MET A 88 1.10 -2.79 1.01
C MET A 88 -0.37 -3.05 0.66
N ALA A 89 -1.27 -2.08 0.90
CA ALA A 89 -2.68 -2.22 0.54
C ALA A 89 -2.94 -2.08 -0.96
N LEU A 90 -2.07 -1.37 -1.69
CA LEU A 90 -2.20 -1.11 -3.12
C LEU A 90 -1.35 -2.06 -3.97
N ALA A 91 -0.33 -2.70 -3.39
CA ALA A 91 0.52 -3.67 -4.06
C ALA A 91 -0.32 -4.79 -4.69
N ASP A 92 0.01 -5.17 -5.91
CA ASP A 92 -0.62 -6.30 -6.59
C ASP A 92 0.06 -7.60 -6.13
N GLU A 93 -0.64 -8.36 -5.28
CA GLU A 93 -0.18 -9.63 -4.72
C GLU A 93 -0.13 -10.76 -5.78
N SER A 94 -0.65 -10.53 -7.00
CA SER A 94 -0.66 -11.55 -8.07
C SER A 94 0.57 -11.50 -8.98
N ALA A 95 1.35 -10.43 -8.94
CA ALA A 95 2.58 -10.33 -9.71
C ALA A 95 3.70 -11.16 -9.07
N LEU A 96 4.54 -11.79 -9.90
CA LEU A 96 5.68 -12.57 -9.46
C LEU A 96 6.61 -11.72 -8.58
N GLY A 97 7.09 -12.26 -7.46
CA GLY A 97 7.96 -11.56 -6.52
C GLY A 97 7.25 -10.61 -5.55
N ASN A 98 6.01 -10.22 -5.84
CA ASN A 98 5.28 -9.30 -4.96
C ASN A 98 4.78 -9.99 -3.68
N ILE A 99 4.60 -11.32 -3.68
CA ILE A 99 4.19 -12.05 -2.47
C ILE A 99 5.34 -12.06 -1.45
N GLU A 100 6.56 -12.32 -1.93
CA GLU A 100 7.79 -12.39 -1.15
C GLU A 100 8.19 -10.99 -0.67
N MET A 101 8.11 -9.99 -1.55
CA MET A 101 8.25 -8.59 -1.17
C MET A 101 7.21 -8.19 -0.12
N TYR A 102 5.94 -8.60 -0.28
CA TYR A 102 4.92 -8.34 0.72
C TYR A 102 5.28 -8.99 2.06
N ALA A 103 5.75 -10.23 2.08
CA ALA A 103 6.17 -10.90 3.30
C ALA A 103 7.29 -10.13 4.03
N LEU A 104 8.32 -9.69 3.30
CA LEU A 104 9.41 -8.88 3.84
C LEU A 104 8.91 -7.54 4.40
N PHE A 105 8.11 -6.78 3.64
CA PHE A 105 7.59 -5.47 4.09
C PHE A 105 6.53 -5.58 5.19
N ALA A 106 5.88 -6.73 5.34
CA ALA A 106 4.92 -6.99 6.42
C ALA A 106 5.58 -7.49 7.71
N HIS A 107 6.81 -7.99 7.63
CA HIS A 107 7.52 -8.58 8.75
C HIS A 107 7.69 -7.60 9.92
N ARG A 108 7.62 -8.17 11.13
CA ARG A 108 7.86 -7.49 12.40
C ARG A 108 8.62 -8.43 13.31
N PHE A 109 9.70 -7.92 13.87
CA PHE A 109 10.41 -8.55 14.97
C PHE A 109 9.47 -8.92 16.12
N SER A 110 9.68 -10.09 16.69
CA SER A 110 8.91 -10.57 17.83
C SER A 110 9.18 -9.69 19.06
N PRO A 111 8.14 -9.20 19.77
CA PRO A 111 8.32 -8.42 21.00
C PRO A 111 8.86 -9.28 22.17
N ASP A 112 8.72 -10.61 22.07
CA ASP A 112 9.09 -11.55 23.14
C ASP A 112 10.50 -12.15 22.93
N ALA A 113 11.18 -11.80 21.83
CA ALA A 113 12.51 -12.29 21.54
C ALA A 113 13.59 -11.57 22.37
N THR A 114 14.70 -12.25 22.62
CA THR A 114 15.86 -11.64 23.28
C THR A 114 16.56 -10.67 22.33
N GLN A 115 17.20 -9.64 22.88
CA GLN A 115 17.96 -8.68 22.08
C GLN A 115 19.03 -9.35 21.20
N ALA A 116 19.68 -10.40 21.70
CA ALA A 116 20.68 -11.16 20.95
C ALA A 116 20.06 -11.83 19.72
N ALA A 117 18.90 -12.49 19.89
CA ALA A 117 18.19 -13.13 18.79
C ALA A 117 17.70 -12.10 17.76
N LEU A 118 17.20 -10.94 18.21
CA LEU A 118 16.76 -9.86 17.32
C LEU A 118 17.91 -9.28 16.47
N LEU A 119 19.10 -9.14 17.07
CA LEU A 119 20.28 -8.67 16.36
C LEU A 119 20.78 -9.69 15.35
N GLU A 120 20.76 -10.97 15.70
CA GLU A 120 21.09 -12.06 14.78
C GLU A 120 20.12 -12.08 13.59
N GLU A 121 18.81 -12.02 13.84
CA GLU A 121 17.79 -11.96 12.79
C GLU A 121 18.00 -10.73 11.87
N LEU A 122 18.21 -9.55 12.46
CA LEU A 122 18.51 -8.33 11.68
C LEU A 122 19.76 -8.49 10.82
N GLN A 123 20.82 -9.12 11.35
CA GLN A 123 22.04 -9.35 10.60
C GLN A 123 21.79 -10.26 9.40
N THR A 124 21.03 -11.34 9.57
CA THR A 124 20.69 -12.23 8.44
C THR A 124 19.86 -11.54 7.36
N LEU A 125 18.99 -10.59 7.73
CA LEU A 125 18.24 -9.76 6.79
C LEU A 125 19.17 -8.82 6.00
N ILE A 126 20.14 -8.19 6.69
CA ILE A 126 21.14 -7.31 6.07
C ILE A 126 22.03 -8.08 5.09
N ASP A 127 22.45 -9.28 5.48
CA ASP A 127 23.32 -10.14 4.67
C ASP A 127 22.57 -10.82 3.50
N GLY A 128 21.24 -10.67 3.43
CA GLY A 128 20.40 -11.21 2.37
C GLY A 128 20.18 -12.73 2.45
N ILE A 129 20.56 -13.37 3.55
CA ILE A 129 20.46 -14.82 3.75
C ILE A 129 19.22 -15.26 4.53
N HIS A 130 18.44 -14.30 5.04
CA HIS A 130 17.18 -14.59 5.72
C HIS A 130 16.15 -15.19 4.74
N PRO A 131 15.28 -16.13 5.15
CA PRO A 131 14.25 -16.69 4.25
C PRO A 131 13.41 -15.63 3.53
N LEU A 132 13.05 -14.54 4.23
CA LEU A 132 12.29 -13.42 3.66
C LEU A 132 13.03 -12.63 2.55
N THR A 133 14.35 -12.74 2.45
CA THR A 133 15.13 -12.06 1.40
C THR A 133 15.51 -13.01 0.27
N VAL A 134 15.89 -14.24 0.60
CA VAL A 134 16.29 -15.27 -0.38
C VAL A 134 15.13 -15.65 -1.32
N GLU A 135 13.90 -15.62 -0.83
CA GLU A 135 12.73 -15.99 -1.64
C GLU A 135 12.37 -14.93 -2.69
N ILE A 136 12.87 -13.70 -2.58
CA ILE A 136 12.55 -12.63 -3.53
C ILE A 136 13.30 -12.89 -4.85
N PRO A 137 12.58 -13.11 -5.97
CA PRO A 137 13.22 -13.35 -7.26
C PRO A 137 14.00 -12.11 -7.73
N GLU A 138 15.12 -12.34 -8.41
CA GLU A 138 15.85 -11.25 -9.07
C GLU A 138 15.00 -10.61 -10.18
N PRO A 139 15.06 -9.27 -10.34
CA PRO A 139 14.25 -8.52 -11.30
C PRO A 139 14.60 -8.80 -12.78
#